data_AF-A0A1Y0HL05-F1
#
_entry.id   AF-A0A1Y0HL05-F1
#
_cell.length_a   1.000
_cell.length_b   1.000
_cell.length_c   1.000
_cell.angle_alpha   90.00
_cell.angle_beta   90.00
_cell.angle_gamma   90.00
#
_symmetry.space_group_name_H-M   'P 1'
#
loop_
_entity.id
_entity.type
_entity.pdbx_description
1 polymer ?
#
loop_
_entity_poly.entity_id
_entity_poly.type
_entity_poly.pdbx_seq_one_letter_code
_entity_poly.pdbx_strand_id
1 'polypeptide(L)' 'MTYMPLLFSLEGKKVLLIGAGAIGQRKLEKLLNYTSSITIMTKECSHSMEKNHT' A
#
# COMPACT_ATOMS: atom_id res chain seq x y z
N MET A 1 20.70 11.56 -11.34
CA MET A 1 19.24 11.71 -11.48
C MET A 1 18.77 12.83 -10.58
N THR A 2 18.06 13.81 -11.14
CA THR A 2 17.46 14.90 -10.36
C THR A 2 16.06 14.46 -9.92
N TYR A 3 15.83 14.43 -8.61
CA TYR A 3 14.53 14.15 -8.02
C TYR A 3 13.98 15.41 -7.37
N MET A 4 12.67 15.61 -7.45
CA MET A 4 11.98 16.69 -6.72
C MET A 4 11.20 16.06 -5.55
N PRO A 5 11.56 16.38 -4.29
CA PRO A 5 10.78 15.95 -3.15
C PRO A 5 9.41 16.63 -3.18
N LEU A 6 8.36 15.87 -2.89
CA LEU A 6 6.98 16.33 -2.92
C LEU A 6 6.25 15.88 -1.65
N LEU A 7 5.49 16.81 -1.08
CA LEU A 7 4.49 16.54 -0.07
C LEU A 7 3.11 16.84 -0.66
N PHE A 8 2.24 15.84 -0.77
CA PHE A 8 0.90 16.02 -1.33
C PHE A 8 -0.10 15.14 -0.56
N SER A 9 -1.36 15.60 -0.51
CA SER A 9 -2.42 14.87 0.17
C SER A 9 -2.88 13.66 -0.65
N LEU A 10 -3.13 12.54 0.04
CA LEU A 10 -3.77 11.34 -0.51
C LEU A 10 -5.29 11.32 -0.24
N GLU A 11 -5.84 12.35 0.39
CA GLU A 11 -7.27 12.47 0.64
C GLU A 11 -8.07 12.41 -0.67
N GLY A 12 -9.08 11.54 -0.71
CA GLY A 12 -9.91 11.29 -1.89
C GLY A 12 -9.20 10.62 -3.08
N LYS A 13 -7.91 10.28 -2.96
CA LYS A 13 -7.15 9.61 -4.03
C LYS A 13 -7.17 8.10 -3.88
N LYS A 14 -7.32 7.38 -5.00
CA LYS A 14 -7.23 5.92 -5.07
C LYS A 14 -5.79 5.50 -5.31
N VAL A 15 -5.32 4.49 -4.60
CA VAL A 15 -3.98 3.91 -4.72
C VAL A 15 -4.08 2.46 -5.19
N LEU A 16 -3.29 2.10 -6.20
CA LEU A 16 -3.12 0.71 -6.63
C LEU A 16 -1.77 0.20 -6.12
N LEU A 17 -1.79 -0.89 -5.36
CA LEU A 17 -0.60 -1.60 -4.90
C LEU A 17 -0.54 -2.96 -5.58
N ILE A 18 0.56 -3.26 -6.28
CA ILE A 18 0.77 -4.55 -6.95
C ILE A 18 1.76 -5.37 -6.13
N GLY A 19 1.35 -6.59 -5.77
CA GLY A 19 2.12 -7.53 -4.97
C GLY A 19 1.86 -7.40 -3.46
N ALA A 20 1.68 -8.55 -2.81
CA ALA A 20 1.39 -8.68 -1.37
C ALA A 20 2.45 -9.52 -0.64
N GLY A 21 3.70 -9.50 -1.10
CA GLY A 21 4.84 -10.05 -0.36
C GLY A 21 5.32 -9.12 0.75
N ALA A 22 6.47 -9.43 1.37
CA ALA A 22 7.03 -8.62 2.47
C ALA A 22 7.27 -7.14 2.12
N ILE A 23 7.64 -6.83 0.87
CA ILE A 23 7.83 -5.44 0.41
C ILE A 23 6.46 -4.74 0.23
N GLY A 24 5.49 -5.45 -0.34
CA GLY A 24 4.13 -4.95 -0.54
C GLY A 24 3.48 -4.59 0.80
N GLN A 25 3.59 -5.49 1.77
CA GLN A 25 3.15 -5.26 3.14
C GLN A 25 3.78 -4.01 3.77
N ARG A 26 5.11 -3.89 3.73
CA ARG A 26 5.81 -2.72 4.30
C ARG A 26 5.39 -1.39 3.64
N LYS A 27 5.06 -1.42 2.34
CA LYS A 27 4.53 -0.25 1.63
C LYS A 27 3.08 0.04 2.03
N LEU A 28 2.27 -1.00 2.16
CA LEU A 28 0.88 -0.89 2.61
C LEU A 28 0.81 -0.27 4.01
N GLU A 29 1.59 -0.77 4.97
CA GLU A 29 1.66 -0.25 6.34
C GLU A 29 1.95 1.26 6.36
N LYS A 30 2.83 1.75 5.48
CA LYS A 30 3.12 3.19 5.36
C LYS A 30 1.97 3.96 4.71
N LEU A 31 1.36 3.42 3.67
CA LEU A 31 0.27 4.07 2.94
C LEU A 31 -1.01 4.17 3.80
N LEU A 32 -1.28 3.18 4.66
CA LEU A 32 -2.43 3.15 5.55
C LEU A 32 -2.46 4.33 6.54
N ASN A 33 -1.31 4.94 6.85
CA ASN A 33 -1.26 6.14 7.68
C ASN A 33 -1.82 7.39 6.98
N TYR A 34 -2.02 7.34 5.65
CA TYR A 34 -2.37 8.51 4.83
C TYR A 34 -3.64 8.30 3.98
N THR A 35 -4.02 7.06 3.70
CA THR A 35 -5.27 6.74 2.99
C THR A 35 -5.66 5.27 3.20
N SER A 36 -6.97 5.01 3.22
CA SER A 36 -7.54 3.65 3.19
C SER A 36 -8.08 3.26 1.81
N SER A 37 -8.06 4.17 0.83
CA SER A 37 -8.55 3.91 -0.53
C SER A 37 -7.47 3.20 -1.36
N ILE A 38 -7.16 1.97 -0.97
CA ILE A 38 -6.07 1.16 -1.55
C ILE A 38 -6.66 -0.12 -2.14
N THR A 39 -6.42 -0.36 -3.43
CA THR A 39 -6.68 -1.64 -4.09
C THR A 39 -5.38 -2.41 -4.19
N ILE A 40 -5.37 -3.67 -3.73
CA ILE A 40 -4.21 -4.55 -3.82
C ILE A 40 -4.47 -5.61 -4.88
N MET A 41 -3.58 -5.70 -5.86
CA MET A 41 -3.61 -6.75 -6.88
C MET A 41 -2.42 -7.68 -6.69
N THR A 42 -2.69 -8.94 -6.41
CA THR A 42 -1.67 -9.97 -6.17
C THR A 42 -2.19 -11.33 -6.58
N LYS A 43 -1.29 -12.24 -6.94
CA LYS A 43 -1.64 -13.66 -7.15
C LYS A 43 -1.79 -14.40 -5.82
N GLU A 44 -0.91 -14.09 -4.86
CA GLU A 44 -0.81 -14.71 -3.55
C GLU A 44 -0.51 -13.63 -2.49
N CYS A 45 -0.94 -13.85 -1.25
CA CYS A 45 -0.65 -12.97 -0.12
C CYS A 45 0.46 -13.59 0.75
N SER A 46 1.29 -12.74 1.36
CA SER A 46 2.15 -13.20 2.43
C SER A 46 1.30 -13.62 3.63
N HIS A 47 1.77 -14.59 4.41
CA HIS A 47 1.04 -15.08 5.58
C HIS A 47 0.73 -13.97 6.61
N SER A 48 1.56 -12.93 6.66
CA SER A 48 1.35 -11.77 7.52
C SER A 48 0.24 -10.83 7.02
N MET A 49 -0.16 -10.90 5.75
CA MET A 49 -1.26 -10.11 5.17
C MET A 49 -2.61 -10.84 5.21
N GLU A 50 -2.64 -12.13 5.54
CA GLU A 50 -3.86 -12.94 5.61
C GLU A 50 -4.66 -12.74 6.92
N LYS A 51 -4.08 -12.10 7.93
CA LYS A 51 -4.60 -12.11 9.32
C LYS A 51 -5.70 -11.10 9.70
N ASN A 52 -6.40 -10.46 8.75
CA ASN A 52 -7.44 -9.46 9.07
C ASN A 52 -8.85 -9.86 8.56
N HIS A 53 -9.28 -11.09 8.85
CA HIS A 53 -10.69 -11.50 8.74
C HIS A 53 -11.12 -12.21 10.05
N THR A 54 -11.42 -11.40 11.07
CA THR A 54 -12.35 -11.72 12.17
C THR A 54 -13.06 -10.45 12.56
#